data_AF-A0A2X2T0S4-F1
#
_entry.id   AF-A0A2X2T0S4-F1
#
_cell.length_a   1.000
_cell.length_b   1.000
_cell.length_c   1.000
_cell.angle_alpha   90.00
_cell.angle_beta   90.00
_cell.angle_gamma   90.00
#
_symmetry.space_group_name_H-M   'P 1'
#
loop_
_entity.id
_entity.type
_entity.pdbx_description
1 polymer ?
#
loop_
_entity_poly.entity_id
_entity_poly.type
_entity_poly.pdbx_seq_one_letter_code
_entity_poly.pdbx_strand_id
1 'polypeptide(L)' 'MKLGGWDKPAESGAYAITATTPDQAKSAIKTDNTTYASGADMLITVTLKDANGNAVTGGGRLR' A
#
# COMPACT_ATOMS: atom_id res chain seq x y z
N MET A 1 28.55 -9.09 -35.45
CA MET A 1 28.84 -10.16 -34.47
C MET A 1 27.89 -10.00 -33.30
N LYS A 2 27.19 -11.07 -32.89
CA LYS A 2 26.30 -11.08 -31.72
C LYS A 2 27.15 -11.54 -30.52
N LEU A 3 27.14 -10.79 -29.42
CA LEU A 3 27.85 -11.18 -28.19
C LEU A 3 27.18 -12.45 -27.63
N GLY A 4 28.00 -13.47 -27.32
CA GLY A 4 27.51 -14.73 -26.77
C GLY A 4 26.67 -14.50 -25.52
N GLY A 5 25.48 -15.10 -25.46
CA GLY A 5 24.51 -14.93 -24.36
C GLY A 5 23.20 -14.22 -24.75
N TRP A 6 23.14 -13.58 -25.91
CA TRP A 6 21.90 -12.96 -26.44
C TRP A 6 20.94 -13.93 -27.14
N ASP A 7 21.15 -15.24 -27.01
CA ASP A 7 20.26 -16.26 -27.60
C ASP A 7 19.04 -16.56 -26.73
N LYS A 8 18.99 -15.97 -25.52
CA LYS A 8 17.83 -16.01 -24.63
C LYS A 8 17.30 -14.58 -24.44
N PRO A 9 15.97 -14.36 -24.46
CA PRO A 9 15.40 -13.09 -24.04
C PRO A 9 15.91 -12.75 -22.63
N ALA A 10 16.32 -11.50 -22.41
CA ALA A 10 16.58 -11.03 -21.06
C ALA A 10 15.25 -10.98 -20.30
N GLU A 11 15.11 -11.80 -19.27
CA GLU A 11 13.94 -11.80 -18.39
C GLU A 11 14.25 -10.95 -17.15
N SER A 12 13.39 -9.97 -16.87
CA SER A 12 13.48 -9.19 -15.63
C SER A 12 13.09 -10.06 -14.45
N GLY A 13 13.92 -10.08 -13.40
CA GLY A 13 13.60 -10.76 -12.15
C GLY A 13 12.40 -10.12 -11.43
N ALA A 14 11.77 -10.87 -10.53
CA ALA A 14 10.72 -10.34 -9.67
C ALA A 14 11.26 -9.22 -8.77
N TYR A 15 10.51 -8.12 -8.67
CA TYR A 15 10.79 -7.01 -7.78
C TYR A 15 9.73 -6.93 -6.68
N ALA A 16 10.16 -6.67 -5.44
CA ALA A 16 9.27 -6.41 -4.32
C ALA A 16 9.34 -4.93 -3.95
N ILE A 17 8.18 -4.25 -3.96
CA ILE A 17 8.05 -2.90 -3.38
C ILE A 17 7.56 -3.09 -1.96
N THR A 18 8.48 -3.12 -1.00
CA THR A 18 8.14 -3.24 0.41
C THR A 18 7.67 -1.88 0.91
N ALA A 19 6.38 -1.77 1.22
CA ALA A 19 5.88 -0.59 1.91
C ALA A 19 6.53 -0.50 3.31
N THR A 20 7.00 0.70 3.66
CA THR A 20 7.74 0.94 4.91
C THR A 20 6.85 1.61 5.95
N THR A 21 7.42 2.45 6.81
CA THR A 21 6.69 3.21 7.83
C THR A 21 5.65 4.12 7.17
N PRO A 22 4.41 4.17 7.69
CA PRO A 22 3.42 5.14 7.24
C PRO A 22 3.91 6.59 7.37
N ASP A 23 3.70 7.37 6.32
CA ASP A 23 3.88 8.81 6.29
C ASP A 23 2.53 9.48 6.57
N GLN A 24 2.47 10.34 7.58
CA GLN A 24 1.23 10.99 7.99
C GLN A 24 0.64 11.91 6.91
N ALA A 25 1.49 12.63 6.15
CA ALA A 25 1.03 13.56 5.13
C ALA A 25 0.45 12.84 3.91
N LYS A 26 0.79 11.56 3.71
CA LYS A 26 0.29 10.73 2.60
C LYS A 26 -0.79 9.74 3.01
N SER A 27 -1.01 9.59 4.31
CA SER A 27 -2.05 8.74 4.89
C SER A 27 -3.32 9.53 5.14
N ALA A 28 -4.45 8.84 5.27
CA ALA A 28 -5.75 9.48 5.48
C ALA A 28 -6.66 8.67 6.39
N ILE A 29 -7.51 9.38 7.12
CA ILE A 29 -8.64 8.82 7.86
C ILE A 29 -9.89 9.49 7.33
N LYS A 30 -10.90 8.70 7.02
CA LYS A 30 -12.18 9.18 6.51
C LYS A 30 -13.33 8.48 7.23
N THR A 31 -14.35 9.27 7.56
CA THR A 31 -15.65 8.79 7.98
C THR A 31 -16.56 8.58 6.76
N ASP A 32 -17.55 7.70 6.88
CA ASP A 32 -18.55 7.49 5.84
C ASP A 32 -19.55 8.65 5.73
N ASN A 33 -19.87 9.31 6.84
CA ASN A 33 -20.72 10.50 6.89
C ASN A 33 -20.11 11.65 7.73
N THR A 34 -20.70 12.84 7.66
CA THR A 34 -20.30 14.01 8.45
C THR A 34 -21.18 14.23 9.68
N THR A 35 -22.39 13.69 9.69
CA THR A 35 -23.35 13.77 10.79
C THR A 35 -23.94 12.40 11.10
N TYR A 36 -24.24 12.18 12.39
CA TYR A 36 -24.75 10.91 12.88
C TYR A 36 -25.86 11.15 13.90
N ALA A 37 -26.92 10.36 13.79
CA ALA A 37 -27.93 10.30 14.83
C ALA A 37 -27.35 9.59 16.07
N SER A 38 -27.85 9.94 17.25
CA SER A 38 -27.46 9.24 18.48
C SER A 38 -27.81 7.75 18.37
N GLY A 39 -26.84 6.89 18.70
CA GLY A 39 -26.98 5.43 18.62
C GLY A 39 -26.77 4.84 17.22
N ALA A 40 -26.46 5.65 16.20
CA ALA A 40 -26.07 5.15 14.88
C ALA A 40 -24.60 4.74 14.83
N ASP A 41 -24.30 3.73 14.01
CA ASP A 41 -22.94 3.30 13.73
C ASP A 41 -22.20 4.28 12.81
N MET A 42 -20.87 4.32 12.97
CA MET A 42 -19.94 5.11 12.14
C MET A 42 -18.92 4.19 11.47
N LEU A 43 -18.79 4.25 10.16
CA LEU A 43 -17.74 3.51 9.46
C LEU A 43 -16.51 4.41 9.26
N ILE A 44 -15.40 3.99 9.87
CA ILE A 44 -14.10 4.67 9.73
C ILE A 44 -13.22 3.87 8.79
N THR A 45 -12.73 4.53 7.75
CA THR A 45 -11.73 3.98 6.82
C THR A 45 -10.38 4.64 7.06
N VAL A 46 -9.35 3.82 7.26
CA VAL A 46 -7.97 4.27 7.40
C VAL A 46 -7.16 3.76 6.21
N THR A 47 -6.47 4.69 5.55
CA THR A 47 -5.56 4.38 4.43
C THR A 47 -4.15 4.80 4.84
N LEU A 48 -3.23 3.84 4.93
CA LEU A 48 -1.83 4.08 5.26
C LEU A 48 -0.97 4.01 4.00
N LYS A 49 -0.10 5.02 3.81
CA LYS A 49 0.89 5.05 2.73
C LYS A 49 2.26 5.43 3.26
N ASP A 50 3.31 4.87 2.70
CA ASP A 50 4.69 5.28 3.01
C ASP A 50 5.09 6.58 2.30
N ALA A 51 6.30 7.07 2.57
CA ALA A 51 6.85 8.28 1.97
C ALA A 51 6.98 8.21 0.43
N ASN A 52 6.89 7.03 -0.18
CA ASN A 52 6.90 6.84 -1.63
C ASN A 52 5.49 6.72 -2.22
N GLY A 53 4.45 6.71 -1.37
CA GLY A 53 3.05 6.57 -1.78
C GLY A 53 2.59 5.11 -1.91
N ASN A 54 3.40 4.15 -1.49
CA ASN A 54 3.03 2.74 -1.49
C ASN A 54 2.06 2.45 -0.34
N ALA A 55 1.06 1.61 -0.58
CA ALA A 55 0.12 1.19 0.46
C ALA A 55 0.82 0.36 1.53
N VAL A 56 0.75 0.79 2.80
CA VAL A 56 1.23 0.01 3.93
C VAL A 56 0.15 -0.99 4.29
N THR A 57 0.31 -2.23 3.82
CA THR A 57 -0.55 -3.33 4.24
C THR A 57 0.00 -3.90 5.53
N GLY A 58 -0.83 -3.92 6.58
CA GLY A 58 -0.45 -4.58 7.82
C GLY A 58 -0.33 -6.08 7.56
N GLY A 59 0.86 -6.66 7.73
CA GLY A 59 1.06 -8.11 7.87
C GLY A 59 0.52 -8.63 9.21
N GLY A 60 -0.70 -8.21 9.56
CA GLY A 60 -1.32 -8.42 10.86
C GLY A 60 -1.75 -9.87 11.04
N ARG A 61 -0.85 -10.71 11.54
CA ARG A 61 -1.25 -11.92 12.26
C ARG A 61 -2.08 -11.48 13.46
N LEU A 62 -3.37 -11.79 13.43
CA LEU A 62 -4.25 -11.74 14.59
C LEU A 62 -3.57 -12.58 15.69
N ARG A 63 -3.33 -11.98 16.86
CA ARG A 63 -2.96 -12.70 18.08
C ARG A 63 -4.20 -12.88 18.94
#